data_AF-A0AAU1PCJ4-F1
#
_entry.id   AF-A0AAU1PCJ4-F1
#
_cell.length_a   1.000
_cell.length_b   1.000
_cell.length_c   1.000
_cell.angle_alpha   90.00
_cell.angle_beta   90.00
_cell.angle_gamma   90.00
#
_symmetry.space_group_name_H-M   'P 1'
#
loop_
_entity.id
_entity.type
_entity.pdbx_description
1 polymer ?
#
loop_
_entity_poly.entity_id
_entity_poly.type
_entity_poly.pdbx_seq_one_letter_code
_entity_poly.pdbx_strand_id
1 'polypeptide(L)'
;MTKPPNPGGYAAEVELEIDQFTVVNPHEATAAVRCVLGPVRRGARFDRVRESAEAIDLELTRIVVYGRSVDELDPVHTAFVALRGTGVQLLTRATPRSGRQAIQGANPPP
;
A
#
# COMPACT_ATOMS: atom_id res chain seq x y z
N MET A 1 12.37 12.82 25.46
CA MET A 1 13.19 13.10 24.26
C MET A 1 12.29 12.95 23.04
N THR A 2 11.70 14.06 22.59
CA THR A 2 10.85 14.14 21.39
C THR A 2 11.74 14.46 20.18
N LYS A 3 11.71 13.60 19.17
CA LYS A 3 12.39 13.80 17.88
C LYS A 3 11.87 15.08 17.22
N PRO A 4 12.73 15.94 16.62
CA PRO A 4 12.27 17.13 15.94
C PRO A 4 11.46 16.77 14.67
N PRO A 5 10.37 17.49 14.37
CA PRO A 5 9.65 17.35 13.12
C PRO A 5 10.54 17.79 11.94
N ASN A 6 10.66 16.94 10.92
CA ASN A 6 11.47 17.20 9.73
C ASN A 6 10.73 18.21 8.81
N PRO A 7 11.40 19.24 8.24
CA PRO A 7 10.76 20.26 7.42
C PRO A 7 10.75 19.84 5.95
N GLY A 8 9.79 19.00 5.58
CA GLY A 8 9.45 18.68 4.20
C GLY A 8 8.02 18.18 4.24
N GLY A 9 7.09 18.88 3.57
CA GLY A 9 5.64 18.70 3.71
C GLY A 9 5.27 17.23 3.92
N TYR A 10 4.64 16.94 5.05
CA TYR A 10 4.23 15.58 5.42
C TYR A 10 3.34 15.02 4.32
N ALA A 11 3.92 14.27 3.39
CA ALA A 11 3.15 13.37 2.58
C ALA A 11 2.46 12.44 3.58
N ALA A 12 1.12 12.46 3.60
CA ALA A 12 0.36 11.79 4.64
C ALA A 12 0.73 10.31 4.62
N GLU A 13 1.28 9.82 5.74
CA GLU A 13 1.67 8.42 5.89
C GLU A 13 0.43 7.53 5.73
N VAL A 14 0.54 6.55 4.84
CA VAL A 14 -0.55 5.61 4.54
C VAL A 14 -0.07 4.17 4.66
N GLU A 15 -1.01 3.28 4.96
CA GLU A 15 -0.73 1.86 5.11
C GLU A 15 -1.83 0.96 4.59
N LEU A 16 -1.42 -0.06 3.84
CA LEU A 16 -2.27 -1.15 3.37
C LEU A 16 -1.78 -2.49 3.91
N GLU A 17 -2.66 -3.25 4.54
CA GLU A 17 -2.47 -4.68 4.82
C GLU A 17 -2.89 -5.51 3.61
N ILE A 18 -2.04 -6.45 3.20
CA ILE A 18 -2.27 -7.34 2.06
C ILE A 18 -2.95 -8.64 2.56
N ASP A 19 -4.18 -8.88 2.09
CA ASP A 19 -4.94 -10.10 2.34
C ASP A 19 -4.65 -11.17 1.29
N GLN A 20 -4.78 -10.79 0.02
CA GLN A 20 -4.55 -11.64 -1.13
C GLN A 20 -3.72 -10.88 -2.14
N PHE A 21 -2.90 -11.61 -2.87
CA PHE A 21 -1.95 -11.04 -3.81
C PHE A 21 -1.84 -11.91 -5.04
N THR A 22 -1.80 -11.29 -6.22
CA THR A 22 -1.60 -11.96 -7.49
C THR A 22 -0.70 -11.10 -8.37
N VAL A 23 0.47 -11.63 -8.69
CA VAL A 23 1.40 -11.03 -9.65
C VAL A 23 0.82 -11.18 -11.05
N VAL A 24 0.68 -10.07 -11.78
CA VAL A 24 0.25 -10.06 -13.18
C VAL A 24 1.48 -10.17 -14.08
N ASN A 25 2.52 -9.41 -13.77
CA ASN A 25 3.84 -9.44 -14.42
C ASN A 25 4.91 -8.90 -13.44
N PRO A 26 6.20 -8.88 -13.80
CA PRO A 26 7.27 -8.45 -12.87
C PRO A 26 7.12 -7.04 -12.30
N HIS A 27 6.29 -6.18 -12.90
CA HIS A 27 6.09 -4.80 -12.49
C HIS A 27 4.65 -4.48 -12.10
N GLU A 28 3.72 -5.43 -12.16
CA GLU A 28 2.31 -5.18 -11.88
C GLU A 28 1.71 -6.34 -11.09
N ALA A 29 0.90 -6.00 -10.10
CA ALA A 29 0.12 -6.95 -9.33
C ALA A 29 -1.24 -6.40 -8.95
N THR A 30 -2.13 -7.32 -8.61
CA THR A 30 -3.40 -7.01 -7.97
C THR A 30 -3.41 -7.56 -6.55
N ALA A 31 -4.07 -6.85 -5.64
CA ALA A 31 -4.17 -7.25 -4.25
C ALA A 31 -5.55 -6.99 -3.70
N ALA A 32 -6.03 -7.88 -2.83
CA ALA A 32 -7.06 -7.54 -1.87
C ALA A 32 -6.36 -6.94 -0.65
N VAL A 33 -6.77 -5.76 -0.23
CA VAL A 33 -6.12 -5.02 0.86
C VAL A 33 -7.13 -4.50 1.86
N ARG A 34 -6.65 -4.25 3.08
CA ARG A 34 -7.32 -3.43 4.08
C ARG A 34 -6.53 -2.15 4.30
N CYS A 35 -7.24 -1.02 4.31
CA CYS A 35 -6.66 0.26 4.69
C CYS A 35 -6.54 0.36 6.21
N VAL A 36 -5.32 0.53 6.71
CA VAL A 36 -5.04 0.54 8.16
C VAL A 36 -4.68 1.93 8.65
N LEU A 37 -3.98 2.73 7.84
CA LEU A 37 -3.56 4.08 8.19
C LEU A 37 -3.81 5.04 7.04
N GLY A 38 -4.44 6.18 7.38
CA GLY A 38 -4.74 7.28 6.46
C GLY A 38 -5.77 6.91 5.38
N PRO A 39 -6.49 7.88 4.80
CA PRO A 39 -7.14 7.63 3.53
C PRO A 39 -6.06 7.40 2.46
N VAL A 40 -6.10 6.28 1.76
CA VAL A 40 -5.13 5.98 0.69
C VAL A 40 -5.71 6.43 -0.65
N ARG A 41 -4.98 7.28 -1.37
CA ARG A 41 -5.40 7.83 -2.67
C ARG A 41 -4.77 7.08 -3.82
N ARG A 42 -5.48 7.03 -4.95
CA ARG A 42 -4.88 6.64 -6.22
C ARG A 42 -3.67 7.54 -6.50
N GLY A 43 -2.56 6.93 -6.90
CA GLY A 43 -1.25 7.56 -7.04
C GLY A 43 -0.38 7.49 -5.78
N ALA A 44 -0.89 6.95 -4.65
CA ALA A 44 -0.06 6.71 -3.47
C ALA A 44 1.13 5.81 -3.81
N ARG A 45 2.30 6.15 -3.26
CA ARG A 45 3.53 5.37 -3.43
C ARG A 45 3.90 4.69 -2.13
N PHE A 46 4.11 3.39 -2.21
CA PHE A 46 4.57 2.53 -1.12
C PHE A 46 6.03 2.20 -1.33
N ASP A 47 6.86 2.55 -0.35
CA ASP A 47 8.31 2.42 -0.42
C ASP A 47 8.88 1.36 0.54
N ARG A 48 8.03 0.85 1.44
CA ARG A 48 8.45 -0.07 2.49
C ARG A 48 7.42 -1.16 2.74
N VAL A 49 7.91 -2.37 2.95
CA VAL A 49 7.18 -3.45 3.61
C VAL A 49 7.42 -3.33 5.12
N ARG A 50 6.36 -3.29 5.92
CA ARG A 50 6.43 -3.26 7.39
C ARG A 50 7.26 -4.47 7.88
N GLU A 51 8.17 -4.21 8.83
CA GLU A 51 9.09 -5.21 9.40
C GLU A 51 10.11 -5.84 8.42
N SER A 52 10.19 -5.36 7.18
CA SER A 52 11.22 -5.76 6.23
C SER A 52 12.33 -4.70 6.12
N ALA A 53 13.56 -5.17 5.88
CA ALA A 53 14.69 -4.31 5.51
C ALA A 53 14.72 -4.01 3.99
N GLU A 54 13.97 -4.77 3.20
CA GLU A 54 13.93 -4.60 1.74
C GLU A 54 13.02 -3.42 1.36
N ALA A 55 13.53 -2.56 0.47
CA ALA A 55 12.76 -1.45 -0.08
C ALA A 55 11.94 -1.89 -1.28
N ILE A 56 10.78 -1.27 -1.44
CA ILE A 56 9.91 -1.40 -2.62
C ILE A 56 9.71 -0.02 -3.23
N ASP A 57 9.13 0.05 -4.42
CA ASP A 57 8.61 1.30 -4.99
C ASP A 57 7.38 0.94 -5.82
N LEU A 58 6.21 1.03 -5.20
CA LEU A 58 4.94 0.61 -5.78
C LEU A 58 3.94 1.76 -5.78
N GLU A 59 3.44 2.09 -6.95
CA GLU A 59 2.38 3.06 -7.15
C GLU A 59 1.00 2.37 -7.18
N LEU A 60 0.05 2.94 -6.45
CA LEU A 60 -1.35 2.54 -6.48
C LEU A 60 -2.06 3.14 -7.68
N THR A 61 -2.27 2.34 -8.71
CA THR A 61 -2.86 2.81 -9.98
C THR A 61 -4.38 2.67 -10.02
N ARG A 62 -4.96 1.79 -9.20
CA ARG A 62 -6.40 1.54 -9.17
C ARG A 62 -6.87 1.12 -7.79
N ILE A 63 -8.06 1.59 -7.41
CA ILE A 63 -8.80 1.17 -6.21
C ILE A 63 -10.21 0.77 -6.64
N VAL A 64 -10.66 -0.41 -6.24
CA VAL A 64 -12.00 -0.93 -6.52
C VAL A 64 -12.65 -1.38 -5.21
N VAL A 65 -13.73 -0.70 -4.83
CA VAL A 65 -14.53 -0.99 -3.62
C VAL A 65 -15.90 -1.47 -4.08
N TYR A 66 -16.31 -2.67 -3.66
CA TYR A 66 -17.59 -3.29 -4.04
C TYR A 66 -17.87 -3.22 -5.57
N GLY A 67 -16.85 -3.48 -6.38
CA GLY A 67 -16.95 -3.47 -7.85
C GLY A 67 -16.95 -2.08 -8.49
N ARG A 68 -16.80 -1.00 -7.73
CA ARG A 68 -16.73 0.38 -8.25
C ARG A 68 -15.32 0.95 -8.09
N SER A 69 -14.82 1.57 -9.16
CA SER A 69 -13.57 2.33 -9.09
C SER A 69 -13.76 3.58 -8.24
N VAL A 70 -12.83 3.86 -7.34
CA VAL A 70 -12.80 5.05 -6.49
C VAL A 70 -11.40 5.68 -6.51
N ASP A 71 -11.28 6.96 -6.15
CA ASP A 71 -9.99 7.66 -6.09
C ASP A 71 -9.34 7.60 -4.70
N GLU A 72 -10.10 7.22 -3.66
CA GLU A 72 -9.65 7.18 -2.28
C GLU A 72 -10.25 5.99 -1.54
N LEU A 73 -9.49 5.39 -0.63
CA LEU A 73 -9.89 4.33 0.27
C LEU A 73 -9.70 4.78 1.71
N ASP A 74 -10.79 4.94 2.45
CA ASP A 74 -10.75 5.30 3.85
C ASP A 74 -10.24 4.15 4.75
N PRO A 75 -9.66 4.46 5.93
CA PRO A 75 -9.28 3.46 6.92
C PRO A 75 -10.42 2.50 7.26
N VAL A 76 -10.08 1.28 7.68
CA VAL A 76 -10.99 0.17 8.02
C VAL A 76 -11.65 -0.49 6.80
N HIS A 77 -11.71 0.18 5.64
CA HIS A 77 -12.27 -0.40 4.42
C HIS A 77 -11.31 -1.37 3.73
N THR A 78 -11.91 -2.29 2.98
CA THR A 78 -11.20 -3.22 2.10
C THR A 78 -11.44 -2.87 0.65
N ALA A 79 -10.45 -3.15 -0.20
CA ALA A 79 -10.53 -2.91 -1.63
C ALA A 79 -9.74 -3.95 -2.41
N PHE A 80 -10.09 -4.09 -3.69
CA PHE A 80 -9.19 -4.64 -4.68
C PHE A 80 -8.39 -3.51 -5.31
N VAL A 81 -7.07 -3.64 -5.31
CA VAL A 81 -6.16 -2.62 -5.83
C VAL A 81 -5.27 -3.17 -6.92
N ALA A 82 -4.77 -2.27 -7.78
CA ALA A 82 -3.68 -2.54 -8.70
C ALA A 82 -2.44 -1.74 -8.29
N LEU A 83 -1.32 -2.44 -8.12
CA LEU A 83 -0.03 -1.88 -7.77
C LEU A 83 0.93 -2.04 -8.94
N ARG A 84 1.73 -1.01 -9.22
CA ARG A 84 2.73 -1.03 -10.28
C ARG A 84 4.07 -0.51 -9.78
N GLY A 85 5.16 -1.19 -10.09
CA GLY A 85 6.50 -0.71 -9.82
C GLY A 85 7.51 -1.81 -9.49
N THR A 86 8.52 -1.48 -8.71
CA THR A 86 9.63 -2.39 -8.35
C THR A 86 9.38 -3.04 -7.01
N GLY A 87 9.73 -4.32 -6.88
CA GLY A 87 9.59 -5.06 -5.62
C GLY A 87 8.24 -5.74 -5.45
N VAL A 88 7.43 -5.84 -6.52
CA VAL A 88 6.18 -6.61 -6.56
C VAL A 88 6.39 -8.05 -6.10
N GLN A 89 7.50 -8.67 -6.47
CA GLN A 89 7.90 -10.03 -6.08
C GLN A 89 8.24 -10.19 -4.59
N LEU A 90 8.46 -9.09 -3.86
CA LEU A 90 8.75 -9.08 -2.43
C LEU A 90 7.45 -9.08 -1.60
N LEU A 91 6.32 -8.83 -2.26
CA LEU A 91 5.02 -8.92 -1.61
C LEU A 91 4.61 -10.38 -1.48
N THR A 92 4.11 -10.71 -0.29
CA THR A 92 3.68 -12.07 0.05
C THR A 92 2.21 -12.07 0.41
N ARG A 93 1.52 -13.14 0.02
CA ARG A 93 0.15 -13.39 0.47
C ARG A 93 0.18 -13.73 1.96
N ALA A 94 -0.84 -13.29 2.70
CA ALA A 94 -1.04 -13.72 4.07
C ALA A 94 -1.11 -15.25 4.18
N THR A 95 -0.29 -15.83 5.05
CA THR A 95 -0.35 -17.27 5.38
C THR A 95 -0.66 -17.43 6.87
N PRO A 96 -1.19 -18.60 7.30
CA PRO A 96 -1.42 -18.86 8.73
C PRO A 96 -0.16 -18.75 9.60
N ARG A 97 1.05 -18.86 9.02
CA ARG A 97 2.33 -18.76 9.75
C ARG A 97 2.89 -17.34 9.79
N SER A 98 2.71 -16.56 8.74
CA SER A 98 3.38 -15.26 8.56
C SER A 98 2.49 -14.06 8.89
N GLY A 99 1.18 -14.27 9.06
CA GLY A 99 0.22 -13.17 9.21
C GLY A 99 0.04 -12.37 7.92
N ARG A 100 -0.58 -11.20 8.04
CA ARG A 100 -0.76 -10.23 6.94
C ARG A 100 0.47 -9.35 6.83
N GLN A 101 0.96 -9.16 5.60
CA GLN A 101 2.03 -8.20 5.32
C GLN A 101 1.42 -6.81 5.16
N ALA A 102 2.05 -5.78 5.73
CA ALA A 102 1.63 -4.40 5.51
C ALA A 102 2.66 -3.65 4.66
N ILE A 103 2.20 -2.75 3.78
CA ILE A 103 3.04 -1.84 3.02
C ILE A 103 2.76 -0.40 3.45
N GLN A 104 3.81 0.38 3.59
CA GLN A 104 3.80 1.76 4.06
C GLN A 104 4.29 2.70 2.97
N GLY A 105 3.78 3.92 3.00
CA GLY A 105 4.11 4.91 2.00
C GLY A 105 3.41 6.23 2.23
N ALA A 106 3.24 6.99 1.15
CA ALA A 106 2.60 8.28 1.21
C ALA A 106 1.71 8.56 0.00
N ASN A 107 0.68 9.37 0.24
CA ASN A 107 -0.16 9.91 -0.82
C ASN A 107 0.59 10.91 -1.71
N PRO A 108 0.16 11.09 -2.97
CA PRO A 108 0.63 12.20 -3.79
C PRO A 108 0.29 13.55 -3.12
N PRO A 109 1.03 14.62 -3.45
CA PRO A 109 0.68 15.96 -2.98
C PRO A 109 -0.74 16.35 -3.43
N PRO A 110 -1.42 17.23 -2.67
CA PRO A 110 -2.76 17.72 -3.01
C PRO A 110 -2.83 18.43 -4.36
#